data_AF-A0AAN6NM17-F1
#
_entry.id   AF-A0AAN6NM17-F1
#
_cell.length_a   1.000
_cell.length_b   1.000
_cell.length_c   1.000
_cell.angle_alpha   90.00
_cell.angle_beta   90.00
_cell.angle_gamma   90.00
#
_symmetry.space_group_name_H-M   'P 1'
#
loop_
_entity.id
_entity.type
_entity.pdbx_description
1 polymer ?
#
loop_
_entity_poly.entity_id
_entity_poly.type
_entity_poly.pdbx_seq_one_letter_code
_entity_poly.pdbx_strand_id
1 'polypeptide(L)' 'MSDSKQKTHQEVSSEFTSYYLQRATKEFAEDLDKVRTADDFKNDAIHLLVNALQQGTALFSPDEQRRIVETAAEGK' A
#
# COMPACT_ATOMS: atom_id res chain seq x y z
N MET A 1 14.37 26.07 -15.04
CA MET A 1 13.88 26.21 -13.66
C MET A 1 12.69 25.29 -13.51
N SER A 2 12.83 24.23 -12.70
CA SER A 2 11.67 23.49 -12.18
C SER A 2 12.01 23.13 -10.74
N ASP A 3 11.47 23.95 -9.84
CA ASP A 3 11.44 23.72 -8.40
C ASP A 3 10.55 22.49 -8.12
N SER A 4 11.09 21.28 -8.27
CA SER A 4 10.43 20.08 -7.75
C SER A 4 10.59 20.09 -6.24
N LYS A 5 9.60 20.64 -5.55
CA LYS A 5 9.50 20.59 -4.09
C LYS A 5 9.70 19.13 -3.64
N GLN A 6 10.83 18.84 -2.98
CA GLN A 6 11.10 17.48 -2.51
C GLN A 6 10.00 17.04 -1.55
N LYS A 7 9.32 15.93 -1.87
CA LYS A 7 8.29 15.35 -1.00
C LYS A 7 8.90 15.03 0.37
N THR A 8 8.23 15.46 1.44
CA THR A 8 8.57 15.12 2.81
C THR A 8 8.47 13.61 3.02
N HIS A 9 9.11 13.10 4.08
CA HIS A 9 9.02 11.69 4.43
C HIS A 9 7.57 11.22 4.65
N GLN A 10 6.74 12.07 5.28
CA GLN A 10 5.33 11.78 5.54
C GLN A 10 4.54 11.64 4.23
N GLU A 11 4.75 12.54 3.27
CA GLU A 11 4.10 12.50 1.96
C GLU A 11 4.50 11.25 1.17
N VAL A 12 5.81 10.93 1.15
CA VAL A 12 6.31 9.71 0.50
C VAL A 12 5.71 8.47 1.13
N SER A 13 5.66 8.38 2.46
CA SER A 13 5.12 7.21 3.15
C SER A 13 3.61 7.02 2.89
N SER A 14 2.85 8.11 2.85
CA SER A 14 1.41 8.07 2.53
C SER A 14 1.13 7.63 1.10
N GLU A 15 1.90 8.16 0.14
CA GLU A 15 1.78 7.79 -1.27
C GLU A 15 2.24 6.35 -1.52
N PHE A 16 3.34 5.94 -0.88
CA PHE A 16 3.82 4.57 -0.90
C PHE A 16 2.77 3.61 -0.34
N THR A 17 2.15 3.94 0.80
CA THR A 17 1.11 3.10 1.40
C THR A 17 -0.07 2.92 0.45
N SER A 18 -0.51 3.99 -0.21
CA SER A 18 -1.60 3.94 -1.18
C SER A 18 -1.25 3.06 -2.38
N TYR A 19 -0.05 3.25 -2.92
CA TYR A 19 0.47 2.44 -4.03
C TYR A 19 0.61 0.96 -3.65
N TYR A 20 1.18 0.67 -2.48
CA TYR A 20 1.36 -0.68 -1.96
C TYR A 20 0.01 -1.38 -1.80
N LEU A 21 -0.97 -0.74 -1.16
CA LEU A 21 -2.30 -1.32 -0.96
C LEU A 21 -3.01 -1.58 -2.29
N GLN A 22 -2.95 -0.65 -3.24
CA GLN A 22 -3.54 -0.87 -4.57
C GLN A 22 -2.92 -2.10 -5.24
N ARG A 23 -1.60 -2.25 -5.16
CA ARG A 23 -0.91 -3.38 -5.80
C ARG A 23 -1.17 -4.68 -5.05
N ALA A 24 -1.04 -4.70 -3.73
CA ALA A 24 -1.32 -5.87 -2.90
C ALA A 24 -2.76 -6.37 -3.09
N THR A 25 -3.76 -5.48 -3.08
CA THR A 25 -5.16 -5.87 -3.29
C THR A 25 -5.43 -6.40 -4.70
N LYS A 26 -4.70 -5.92 -5.71
CA LYS A 26 -4.78 -6.46 -7.08
C LYS A 26 -4.12 -7.83 -7.19
N GLU A 27 -2.89 -7.99 -6.69
CA GLU A 27 -2.15 -9.25 -6.79
C GLU A 27 -2.77 -10.36 -5.94
N PHE A 28 -3.37 -10.02 -4.79
CA PHE A 28 -4.05 -10.96 -3.91
C PHE A 28 -5.58 -10.98 -4.09
N ALA A 29 -6.11 -10.49 -5.22
CA ALA A 29 -7.56 -10.31 -5.39
C ALA A 29 -8.35 -11.62 -5.17
N GLU A 30 -7.88 -12.73 -5.74
CA GLU A 30 -8.54 -14.04 -5.59
C GLU A 30 -8.51 -14.55 -4.14
N ASP A 31 -7.39 -14.39 -3.44
CA ASP A 31 -7.25 -14.86 -2.07
C ASP A 31 -8.00 -13.96 -1.08
N LEU A 32 -8.04 -12.66 -1.33
CA LEU A 32 -8.87 -11.74 -0.56
C LEU A 32 -10.37 -12.04 -0.72
N ASP A 33 -10.81 -12.42 -1.92
CA ASP A 33 -12.19 -12.84 -2.12
C ASP A 33 -12.49 -14.12 -1.33
N LYS A 34 -11.64 -15.15 -1.42
CA LYS A 34 -11.77 -16.38 -0.63
C LYS A 34 -11.86 -16.11 0.87
N VAL A 35 -10.95 -15.28 1.40
CA VAL A 35 -10.95 -14.90 2.83
C VAL A 35 -12.24 -14.19 3.19
N ARG A 36 -12.71 -13.25 2.36
CA ARG A 36 -13.92 -12.47 2.62
C ARG A 36 -15.21 -13.29 2.52
N THR A 37 -15.22 -14.33 1.67
CA THR A 37 -16.37 -15.22 1.49
C THR A 37 -16.37 -16.43 2.43
N ALA A 38 -15.34 -16.60 3.25
CA ALA A 38 -15.27 -17.71 4.20
C ALA A 38 -16.36 -17.58 5.28
N ASP A 39 -16.95 -18.70 5.69
CA ASP A 39 -18.07 -18.75 6.65
C ASP A 39 -17.73 -18.15 8.02
N ASP A 40 -16.45 -18.14 8.38
CA ASP A 40 -15.92 -17.60 9.64
C ASP A 40 -15.43 -16.14 9.53
N PHE A 41 -15.48 -15.53 8.34
CA PHE A 41 -15.12 -14.14 8.14
C PHE A 41 -16.25 -13.21 8.61
N LYS A 42 -16.00 -12.52 9.72
CA LYS A 42 -16.96 -11.60 10.33
C LYS A 42 -16.76 -10.18 9.82
N ASN A 43 -17.84 -9.40 9.77
CA ASN A 43 -17.79 -8.01 9.28
C ASN A 43 -16.84 -7.10 10.08
N ASP A 44 -16.63 -7.38 11.37
CA ASP A 44 -15.67 -6.66 12.22
C ASP A 44 -14.20 -7.01 11.88
N ALA A 45 -13.94 -8.14 11.22
CA ALA A 45 -12.61 -8.54 10.77
C ALA A 45 -12.10 -7.74 9.56
N ILE A 46 -12.95 -6.94 8.89
CA ILE A 46 -12.53 -6.07 7.78
C ILE A 46 -11.44 -5.10 8.22
N HIS A 47 -11.59 -4.47 9.39
CA HIS A 47 -10.58 -3.55 9.92
C HIS A 47 -9.26 -4.28 10.22
N LEU A 48 -9.33 -5.51 10.72
CA LEU A 48 -8.15 -6.34 10.96
C LEU A 48 -7.43 -6.66 9.64
N LEU A 49 -8.16 -7.05 8.59
CA LEU A 49 -7.60 -7.34 7.28
C LEU A 49 -6.92 -6.12 6.66
N VAL A 50 -7.57 -4.95 6.69
CA VAL A 50 -7.00 -3.70 6.18
C VAL A 50 -5.72 -3.32 6.95
N ASN A 51 -5.74 -3.43 8.28
CA ASN A 51 -4.57 -3.14 9.11
C ASN A 51 -3.42 -4.13 8.83
N ALA A 52 -3.72 -5.40 8.59
CA ALA A 52 -2.71 -6.40 8.24
C ALA A 52 -2.05 -6.10 6.89
N LEU A 53 -2.84 -5.73 5.88
CA LEU A 53 -2.32 -5.31 4.58
C LEU A 53 -1.46 -4.04 4.71
N GLN A 54 -1.90 -3.05 5.49
CA GLN A 54 -1.12 -1.83 5.73
C GLN A 54 0.21 -2.10 6.42
N GLN A 55 0.25 -3.02 7.39
CA GLN A 55 1.49 -3.39 8.08
C GLN A 55 2.57 -3.95 7.14
N GLY A 56 2.19 -4.51 5.99
CA GLY A 56 3.13 -4.96 4.96
C GLY A 56 4.06 -3.85 4.44
N THR A 57 3.67 -2.57 4.58
CA THR A 57 4.51 -1.42 4.23
C THR A 57 5.76 -1.30 5.11
N ALA A 58 5.73 -1.83 6.33
CA ALA A 58 6.87 -1.80 7.26
C ALA A 58 8.05 -2.66 6.79
N LEU A 59 7.86 -3.54 5.80
CA LEU A 59 8.93 -4.31 5.17
C LEU A 59 9.85 -3.45 4.29
N PHE A 60 9.47 -2.20 4.01
CA PHE A 60 10.22 -1.29 3.15
C PHE A 60 10.77 -0.13 3.97
N SER A 61 12.08 0.07 3.88
CA SER A 61 12.76 1.23 4.46
C SER A 61 12.29 2.54 3.81
N PRO A 62 12.44 3.69 4.50
CA PRO A 62 12.13 5.01 3.94
C PRO A 62 12.72 5.28 2.55
N ASP A 63 13.95 4.84 2.30
CA ASP A 63 14.63 5.05 1.02
C ASP A 63 14.04 4.17 -0.08
N GLU A 64 13.64 2.93 0.23
CA GLU A 64 12.93 2.05 -0.70
C GLU A 64 11.55 2.60 -1.04
N GLN A 65 10.81 3.08 -0.03
CA GLN A 65 9.50 3.72 -0.24
C GLN A 65 9.63 4.91 -1.20
N ARG A 66 10.65 5.76 -0.99
CA ARG A 66 10.94 6.91 -1.87
C ARG A 66 11.24 6.49 -3.31
N ARG A 67 12.16 5.55 -3.51
CA ARG A 67 12.52 5.05 -4.85
C ARG A 67 11.32 4.48 -5.59
N ILE A 68 10.47 3.72 -4.90
CA ILE A 68 9.27 3.12 -5.47
C ILE A 68 8.26 4.20 -5.88
N VAL A 69 8.02 5.19 -5.01
CA VAL A 69 7.10 6.31 -5.31
C VAL A 69 7.59 7.15 -6.49
N GLU A 70 8.88 7.46 -6.53
CA GLU A 70 9.48 8.23 -7.63
C GLU A 70 9.38 7.47 -8.96
N THR A 71 9.74 6.18 -8.99
CA THR A 71 9.63 5.34 -10.19
C THR A 71 8.18 5.14 -10.63
N ALA A 72 7.25 4.95 -9.69
CA ALA A 72 5.82 4.78 -9.99
C ALA A 72 5.16 6.07 -10.51
N ALA A 73 5.69 7.24 -10.16
CA ALA A 73 5.24 8.52 -10.67
C ALA A 73 5.73 8.79 -12.11
N GLU A 74 6.89 8.24 -12.49
CA GLU A 74 7.49 8.38 -13.83
C GLU A 74 6.88 7.47 -14.90
N GLY A 75 6.26 6.35 -14.48
CA GLY A 75 5.61 5.38 -15.38
C GLY A 75 4.16 5.70 -15.75
N LYS A 76 3.68 6.92 -15.48
CA LYS A 76 2.32 7.39 -15.82
C LYS A 76 2.29 8.22 -17.10
#